data_AF-A0A9D2J7K3-F1
#
_entry.id   AF-A0A9D2J7K3-F1
#
_cell.length_a   1.000
_cell.length_b   1.000
_cell.length_c   1.000
_cell.angle_alpha   90.00
_cell.angle_beta   90.00
_cell.angle_gamma   90.00
#
_symmetry.space_group_name_H-M   'P 1'
#
loop_
_entity.id
_entity.type
_entity.pdbx_description
1 polymer ?
#
loop_
_entity_poly.entity_id
_entity_poly.type
_entity_poly.pdbx_seq_one_letter_code
_entity_poly.pdbx_strand_id
1 'polypeptide(L)'
;MRIRKHSRSGLFLIELMIAIAFFAMTTAVFLQDFAKSNAISREAENLFQAQKLCSSVAEILGGADQDAEEQAVATGQNTGDADESDQYDSSQFFLQELQQYFPELETAGSGASIYYDENWKICRAEDGVYVISAAWQQDGEMWNVTVGAGEVNVSQTAAGQSSIYQLTLRLYRPEAEGGVS
;
A
#
# COMPACT_ATOMS: atom_id res chain seq x y z
N MET A 1 48.24 -56.03 -44.10
CA MET A 1 47.47 -55.88 -42.85
C MET A 1 46.80 -54.52 -42.87
N ARG A 2 45.48 -54.42 -43.10
CA ARG A 2 44.78 -53.12 -43.17
C ARG A 2 44.47 -52.62 -41.76
N ILE A 3 45.12 -51.54 -41.34
CA ILE A 3 44.81 -50.83 -40.10
C ILE A 3 43.57 -49.96 -40.37
N ARG A 4 42.43 -50.30 -39.76
CA ARG A 4 41.26 -49.40 -39.75
C ARG A 4 41.55 -48.27 -38.78
N LYS A 5 41.79 -47.05 -39.28
CA LYS A 5 41.75 -45.84 -38.46
C LYS A 5 40.28 -45.61 -38.04
N HIS A 6 39.95 -45.94 -36.80
CA HIS A 6 38.66 -45.60 -36.22
C HIS A 6 38.58 -44.07 -36.01
N SER A 7 37.54 -43.45 -36.57
CA SER A 7 37.37 -42.00 -36.68
C SER A 7 37.21 -41.33 -35.30
N ARG A 8 38.31 -40.85 -34.70
CA ARG A 8 38.29 -40.05 -33.45
C ARG A 8 37.36 -38.82 -33.54
N SER A 9 37.09 -38.33 -34.75
CA SER A 9 36.18 -37.21 -35.02
C SER A 9 34.73 -37.47 -34.64
N GLY A 10 34.24 -38.72 -34.68
CA GLY A 10 32.86 -39.05 -34.31
C GLY A 10 32.61 -39.00 -32.80
N LEU A 11 33.60 -39.41 -32.00
CA LEU A 11 33.52 -39.36 -30.53
C LEU A 11 33.55 -37.91 -30.02
N PHE A 12 34.39 -37.05 -30.60
CA PHE A 12 34.43 -35.62 -30.28
C PHE A 12 33.12 -34.89 -30.63
N LEU A 13 32.52 -35.23 -31.79
CA LEU A 13 31.23 -34.64 -32.18
C LEU A 13 30.10 -35.07 -31.24
N ILE A 14 30.06 -36.34 -30.80
CA ILE A 14 29.03 -36.80 -29.86
C ILE A 14 29.21 -36.13 -28.48
N GLU A 15 30.45 -36.01 -27.99
CA GLU A 15 30.75 -35.32 -26.73
C GLU A 15 30.32 -33.85 -26.79
N LEU A 16 30.63 -33.17 -27.90
CA LEU A 16 30.19 -31.79 -28.12
C LEU A 16 28.65 -31.70 -28.21
N MET A 17 28.00 -32.61 -28.93
CA MET A 17 26.53 -32.63 -29.04
C MET A 17 25.85 -32.85 -27.69
N ILE A 18 26.40 -33.73 -26.85
CA ILE A 18 25.90 -33.96 -25.50
C ILE A 18 26.16 -32.71 -24.63
N ALA A 19 27.33 -32.10 -24.72
CA ALA A 19 27.67 -30.88 -23.96
C ALA A 19 26.74 -29.71 -24.30
N ILE A 20 26.47 -29.46 -25.59
CA ILE A 20 25.52 -28.39 -25.99
C ILE A 20 24.09 -28.74 -25.59
N ALA A 21 23.69 -30.01 -25.61
CA ALA A 21 22.35 -30.43 -25.20
C ALA A 21 22.12 -30.22 -23.70
N PHE A 22 23.08 -30.59 -22.85
CA PHE A 22 23.03 -30.31 -21.41
C PHE A 22 23.05 -28.81 -21.13
N PHE A 23 23.94 -28.06 -21.79
CA PHE A 23 23.99 -26.61 -21.64
C PHE A 23 22.65 -25.96 -22.01
N ALA A 24 22.05 -26.35 -23.14
CA ALA A 24 20.75 -25.86 -23.56
C ALA A 24 19.64 -26.18 -22.56
N MET A 25 19.59 -27.41 -22.04
CA MET A 25 18.61 -27.82 -21.02
C MET A 25 18.76 -27.00 -19.74
N THR A 26 19.99 -26.80 -19.28
CA THR A 26 20.30 -26.02 -18.08
C THR A 26 19.96 -24.53 -18.26
N THR A 27 20.34 -23.91 -19.39
CA THR A 27 19.97 -22.52 -19.68
C THR A 27 18.46 -22.33 -19.73
N ALA A 28 17.71 -23.27 -20.31
CA ALA A 28 16.26 -23.19 -20.37
C ALA A 28 15.60 -23.19 -18.98
N VAL A 29 16.12 -23.98 -18.03
CA VAL A 29 15.63 -23.99 -16.65
C VAL A 29 15.98 -22.68 -15.94
N PHE A 30 17.24 -22.22 -16.02
CA PHE A 30 17.66 -20.98 -15.36
C PHE A 30 16.91 -19.74 -15.86
N LEU A 31 16.61 -19.66 -17.17
CA LEU A 31 15.81 -18.55 -17.71
C LEU A 31 14.38 -18.55 -17.17
N GLN A 32 13.78 -19.73 -16.99
CA GLN A 32 12.43 -19.84 -16.40
C GLN A 32 12.43 -19.43 -14.94
N ASP A 33 13.42 -19.88 -14.16
CA ASP A 33 13.53 -19.52 -12.74
C ASP A 33 13.80 -18.03 -12.57
N PHE A 34 14.62 -17.43 -13.43
CA PHE A 34 14.83 -15.99 -13.44
C PHE A 34 13.55 -15.21 -13.76
N ALA A 35 12.80 -15.64 -14.80
CA ALA A 35 11.55 -15.00 -15.16
C ALA A 35 10.51 -15.07 -14.02
N LYS A 36 10.42 -16.23 -13.35
CA LYS A 36 9.56 -16.41 -12.17
C LYS A 36 10.01 -15.54 -11.00
N SER A 37 11.30 -15.52 -10.70
CA SER A 37 11.86 -14.67 -9.63
C SER A 37 11.57 -13.20 -9.89
N ASN A 38 11.67 -12.73 -11.13
CA ASN A 38 11.37 -11.35 -11.47
C ASN A 38 9.89 -11.00 -11.24
N ALA A 39 8.97 -11.92 -11.54
CA ALA A 39 7.55 -11.73 -11.23
C ALA A 39 7.32 -11.63 -9.72
N ILE A 40 7.88 -12.56 -8.94
CA ILE A 40 7.78 -12.56 -7.46
C ILE A 40 8.42 -11.28 -6.88
N SER A 41 9.58 -10.86 -7.39
CA SER A 41 10.24 -9.63 -6.93
C SER A 41 9.38 -8.39 -7.17
N ARG A 42 8.68 -8.31 -8.30
CA ARG A 42 7.74 -7.20 -8.57
C ARG A 42 6.53 -7.22 -7.66
N GLU A 43 5.94 -8.39 -7.43
CA GLU A 43 4.81 -8.54 -6.51
C GLU A 43 5.20 -8.18 -5.07
N ALA A 44 6.37 -8.64 -4.64
CA ALA A 44 6.93 -8.30 -3.32
C ALA A 44 7.17 -6.79 -3.20
N GLU A 45 7.78 -6.15 -4.20
CA GLU A 45 7.98 -4.70 -4.20
C GLU A 45 6.65 -3.95 -4.07
N ASN A 46 5.64 -4.33 -4.85
CA ASN A 46 4.32 -3.72 -4.77
C ASN A 46 3.69 -3.88 -3.38
N LEU A 47 3.77 -5.08 -2.79
CA LEU A 47 3.28 -5.34 -1.44
C LEU A 47 4.04 -4.51 -0.38
N PHE A 48 5.37 -4.42 -0.49
CA PHE A 48 6.19 -3.64 0.45
C PHE A 48 5.89 -2.14 0.37
N GLN A 49 5.75 -1.59 -0.83
CA GLN A 49 5.39 -0.17 -0.99
C GLN A 49 3.98 0.11 -0.47
N ALA A 50 3.01 -0.73 -0.83
CA ALA A 50 1.65 -0.67 -0.32
C ALA A 50 1.61 -0.69 1.21
N GLN A 51 2.32 -1.65 1.83
CA GLN A 51 2.40 -1.77 3.29
C GLN A 51 3.05 -0.53 3.92
N LYS A 52 4.17 -0.06 3.38
CA LYS A 52 4.88 1.11 3.89
C LYS A 52 3.99 2.36 3.86
N LEU A 53 3.30 2.61 2.74
CA LEU A 53 2.45 3.79 2.59
C LEU A 53 1.21 3.70 3.48
N CYS A 54 0.53 2.55 3.51
CA CYS A 54 -0.61 2.36 4.40
C CYS A 54 -0.20 2.48 5.88
N SER A 55 0.95 1.91 6.27
CA SER A 55 1.48 2.03 7.64
C SER A 55 1.80 3.48 7.98
N SER A 56 2.42 4.24 7.07
CA SER A 56 2.69 5.66 7.28
C SER A 56 1.41 6.47 7.46
N VAL A 57 0.39 6.23 6.63
CA VAL A 57 -0.93 6.88 6.77
C VAL A 57 -1.57 6.49 8.10
N ALA A 58 -1.46 5.23 8.50
CA ALA A 58 -2.02 4.74 9.76
C ALA A 58 -1.29 5.29 10.99
N GLU A 59 0.02 5.46 10.93
CA GLU A 59 0.82 6.08 11.98
C GLU A 59 0.48 7.56 12.14
N ILE A 60 0.26 8.29 11.03
CA ILE A 60 -0.20 9.67 11.09
C ILE A 60 -1.55 9.72 11.79
N LEU A 61 -2.54 8.93 11.32
CA LEU A 61 -3.89 8.93 11.89
C LEU A 61 -3.96 8.40 13.33
N GLY A 62 -3.07 7.48 13.70
CA GLY A 62 -2.99 6.90 15.05
C GLY A 62 -2.15 7.72 16.02
N GLY A 63 -1.23 8.55 15.52
CA GLY A 63 -0.42 9.47 16.32
C GLY A 63 -1.24 10.58 16.97
N ALA A 64 -2.32 11.01 16.30
CA ALA A 64 -3.28 11.96 16.84
C ALA A 64 -3.90 11.57 18.20
N ASP A 65 -3.93 10.26 18.53
CA ASP A 65 -4.48 9.75 19.80
C ASP A 65 -3.46 9.85 20.96
N GLN A 66 -2.16 9.87 20.67
CA GLN A 66 -1.10 9.93 21.70
C GLN A 66 -0.83 11.36 22.19
N ASP A 67 -1.14 12.35 21.36
CA ASP A 67 -0.91 13.76 21.67
C ASP A 67 -2.01 14.35 22.58
N ALA A 68 -3.12 13.63 22.75
CA ALA A 68 -4.28 14.07 23.53
C ALA A 68 -4.14 13.79 25.05
N GLU A 69 -3.30 12.83 25.47
CA GLU A 69 -3.12 12.53 26.90
C GLU A 69 -2.06 13.40 27.60
N GLU A 70 -1.16 14.08 26.89
CA GLU A 70 -0.04 14.85 27.49
C GLU A 70 -0.24 16.38 27.53
N GLN A 71 -1.44 16.91 27.20
CA GLN A 71 -1.73 18.35 27.32
C GLN A 71 -2.89 18.74 28.26
N ALA A 72 -3.37 17.82 29.11
CA ALA A 72 -4.40 18.16 30.10
C ALA A 72 -3.90 18.83 31.40
N VAL A 73 -2.60 19.17 31.54
CA VAL A 73 -2.06 19.68 32.83
C VAL A 73 -1.67 21.17 32.84
N ALA A 74 -1.63 21.88 31.70
CA ALA A 74 -1.19 23.27 31.75
C ALA A 74 -1.90 24.16 30.73
N THR A 75 -3.02 24.76 31.14
CA THR A 75 -3.32 26.21 31.05
C THR A 75 -4.83 26.40 31.11
N GLY A 76 -5.35 26.69 32.31
CA GLY A 76 -6.71 27.18 32.44
C GLY A 76 -6.76 28.66 32.04
N GLN A 77 -7.58 28.99 31.03
CA GLN A 77 -8.08 30.35 30.83
C GLN A 77 -9.44 30.33 30.12
N ASN A 78 -10.46 30.81 30.84
CA ASN A 78 -11.84 31.00 30.39
C ASN A 78 -11.97 32.15 29.38
N THR A 79 -12.79 31.96 28.34
CA THR A 79 -13.69 32.95 27.71
C THR A 79 -14.72 32.09 26.96
N GLY A 80 -16.03 32.07 27.26
CA GLY A 80 -16.98 33.17 27.25
C GLY A 80 -17.76 33.14 25.92
N ASP A 81 -18.93 32.47 25.95
CA ASP A 81 -20.11 32.58 25.07
C ASP A 81 -19.94 32.60 23.53
N ALA A 82 -20.34 31.52 22.85
CA ALA A 82 -21.07 31.58 21.58
C ALA A 82 -21.79 30.25 21.28
N ASP A 83 -23.10 30.37 21.11
CA ASP A 83 -24.06 29.40 20.61
C ASP A 83 -23.88 29.27 19.08
N GLU A 84 -23.38 28.12 18.60
CA GLU A 84 -23.41 27.73 17.18
C GLU A 84 -23.49 26.20 17.12
N SER A 85 -24.70 25.68 16.87
CA SER A 85 -24.94 24.27 16.57
C SER A 85 -24.47 23.97 15.15
N ASP A 86 -23.16 23.98 14.92
CA ASP A 86 -22.56 23.44 13.72
C ASP A 86 -22.30 21.95 13.95
N GLN A 87 -22.91 21.14 13.09
CA GLN A 87 -22.61 19.71 13.01
C GLN A 87 -21.15 19.57 12.57
N TYR A 88 -20.25 19.51 13.56
CA TYR A 88 -18.82 19.30 13.37
C TYR A 88 -18.64 17.98 12.61
N ASP A 89 -18.31 18.07 11.31
CA ASP A 89 -17.92 16.91 10.52
C ASP A 89 -16.56 16.44 11.06
N SER A 90 -16.64 15.61 12.09
CA SER A 90 -15.51 15.04 12.82
C SER A 90 -14.50 14.38 11.90
N SER A 91 -14.88 14.02 10.67
CA SER A 91 -13.96 13.44 9.69
C SER A 91 -13.02 14.42 9.01
N GLN A 92 -13.34 15.72 8.99
CA GLN A 92 -12.48 16.78 8.45
C GLN A 92 -11.13 16.87 9.17
N PHE A 93 -11.09 16.45 10.43
CA PHE A 93 -9.85 16.37 11.20
C PHE A 93 -8.84 15.40 10.58
N PHE A 94 -9.27 14.18 10.23
CA PHE A 94 -8.39 13.18 9.61
C PHE A 94 -7.89 13.67 8.24
N LEU A 95 -8.75 14.38 7.50
CA LEU A 95 -8.36 15.02 6.25
C LEU A 95 -7.27 16.07 6.46
N GLN A 96 -7.42 16.94 7.46
CA GLN A 96 -6.46 18.01 7.74
C GLN A 96 -5.09 17.45 8.11
N GLU A 97 -5.06 16.42 8.96
CA GLU A 97 -3.81 15.78 9.39
C GLU A 97 -3.09 15.12 8.20
N LEU A 98 -3.84 14.39 7.36
CA LEU A 98 -3.25 13.79 6.16
C LEU A 98 -2.81 14.82 5.14
N GLN A 99 -3.54 15.93 4.94
CA GLN A 99 -3.15 17.00 4.01
C GLN A 99 -1.82 17.66 4.37
N GLN A 100 -1.46 17.72 5.67
CA GLN A 100 -0.16 18.24 6.10
C GLN A 100 1.00 17.40 5.54
N TYR A 101 0.85 16.08 5.51
CA TYR A 101 1.89 15.16 5.04
C TYR A 101 1.76 14.82 3.55
N PHE A 102 0.54 14.89 3.01
CA PHE A 102 0.20 14.53 1.64
C PHE A 102 -0.63 15.64 0.98
N PRO A 103 0.01 16.68 0.42
CA PRO A 103 -0.68 17.84 -0.15
C PRO A 103 -1.43 17.51 -1.45
N GLU A 104 -1.10 16.40 -2.11
CA GLU A 104 -1.73 15.93 -3.36
C GLU A 104 -2.93 15.01 -3.11
N LEU A 105 -3.43 14.97 -1.87
CA LEU A 105 -4.54 14.13 -1.46
C LEU A 105 -5.87 14.63 -2.05
N GLU A 106 -6.57 13.71 -2.70
CA GLU A 106 -7.92 13.93 -3.22
C GLU A 106 -8.95 13.49 -2.19
N THR A 107 -9.93 14.34 -1.89
CA THR A 107 -11.03 14.03 -0.98
C THR A 107 -12.12 13.24 -1.71
N ALA A 108 -12.49 12.08 -1.17
CA ALA A 108 -13.49 11.19 -1.73
C ALA A 108 -14.61 10.95 -0.70
N GLY A 109 -15.48 11.94 -0.49
CA GLY A 109 -16.59 11.84 0.47
C GLY A 109 -16.09 11.62 1.89
N SER A 110 -16.47 10.52 2.54
CA SER A 110 -15.97 10.10 3.86
C SER A 110 -14.61 9.38 3.76
N GLY A 111 -13.72 9.91 2.92
CA GLY A 111 -12.43 9.32 2.66
C GLY A 111 -11.45 10.26 1.96
N ALA A 112 -10.22 9.79 1.87
CA ALA A 112 -9.11 10.42 1.18
C ALA A 112 -8.44 9.42 0.25
N SER A 113 -7.85 9.88 -0.85
CA SER A 113 -7.10 9.04 -1.77
C SER A 113 -5.89 9.76 -2.35
N ILE A 114 -4.82 9.00 -2.60
CA ILE A 114 -3.60 9.48 -3.28
C ILE A 114 -3.29 8.46 -4.38
N TYR A 115 -3.04 8.96 -5.58
CA TYR A 115 -2.79 8.13 -6.77
C TYR A 115 -1.30 8.06 -7.09
N TYR A 116 -0.87 6.89 -7.56
CA TYR A 116 0.52 6.61 -7.88
C TYR A 116 0.64 5.94 -9.26
N ASP A 117 1.70 6.27 -10.00
CA ASP A 117 2.02 5.67 -11.29
C ASP A 117 2.58 4.23 -11.12
N GLU A 118 2.95 3.59 -12.23
CA GLU A 118 3.57 2.23 -12.24
C GLU A 118 4.87 2.13 -11.42
N ASN A 119 5.49 3.27 -11.09
CA ASN A 119 6.76 3.38 -10.38
C ASN A 119 6.57 3.90 -8.95
N TRP A 120 5.35 3.87 -8.41
CA TRP A 120 5.01 4.37 -7.06
C TRP A 120 5.34 5.86 -6.86
N LYS A 121 5.26 6.67 -7.91
CA LYS A 121 5.37 8.13 -7.80
C LYS A 121 3.98 8.74 -7.80
N ILE A 122 3.80 9.76 -6.96
CA ILE A 122 2.52 10.47 -6.87
C ILE A 122 2.19 11.07 -8.24
N CYS A 123 0.95 10.89 -8.67
CA CYS A 123 0.43 11.34 -9.95
C CYS A 123 -1.05 11.71 -9.82
N ARG A 124 -1.64 12.23 -10.90
CA ARG A 124 -3.08 12.50 -10.95
C ARG A 124 -3.88 11.21 -11.10
N ALA A 125 -5.14 11.24 -10.69
CA ALA A 125 -6.06 10.11 -10.83
C ALA A 125 -6.16 9.55 -12.26
N GLU A 126 -6.02 10.40 -13.29
CA GLU A 126 -6.08 10.02 -14.70
C GLU A 126 -4.91 9.10 -15.16
N ASP A 127 -3.75 9.27 -14.54
CA ASP A 127 -2.53 8.51 -14.83
C ASP A 127 -2.28 7.40 -13.79
N GLY A 128 -3.17 7.27 -12.80
CA GLY A 128 -3.03 6.40 -11.65
C GLY A 128 -3.05 4.92 -12.00
N VAL A 129 -2.02 4.20 -11.58
CA VAL A 129 -1.94 2.72 -11.61
C VAL A 129 -2.30 2.15 -10.25
N TYR A 130 -1.79 2.75 -9.18
CA TYR A 130 -2.06 2.40 -7.79
C TYR A 130 -2.79 3.54 -7.06
N VAL A 131 -3.55 3.19 -6.03
CA VAL A 131 -4.22 4.14 -5.14
C VAL A 131 -4.02 3.71 -3.70
N ILE A 132 -3.67 4.67 -2.84
CA ILE A 132 -3.77 4.56 -1.39
C ILE A 132 -5.03 5.32 -0.98
N SER A 133 -5.95 4.64 -0.30
CA SER A 133 -7.20 5.23 0.16
C SER A 133 -7.36 5.06 1.67
N ALA A 134 -7.79 6.11 2.36
CA ALA A 134 -8.28 6.04 3.72
C ALA A 134 -9.80 6.29 3.70
N ALA A 135 -10.57 5.37 4.26
CA ALA A 135 -12.01 5.49 4.44
C ALA A 135 -12.33 5.41 5.93
N TRP A 136 -13.17 6.31 6.43
CA TRP A 136 -13.53 6.36 7.84
C TRP A 136 -15.03 6.15 8.01
N GLN A 137 -15.37 5.32 9.00
CA GLN A 137 -16.73 5.04 9.39
C GLN A 137 -16.87 5.25 10.89
N GLN A 138 -17.86 6.06 11.29
CA GLN A 138 -18.17 6.26 12.69
C GLN A 138 -19.00 5.09 13.24
N ASP A 139 -18.59 4.57 14.39
CA ASP A 139 -19.24 3.49 15.13
C ASP A 139 -19.35 3.93 16.61
N GLY A 140 -20.38 4.74 16.90
CA GLY A 140 -20.52 5.42 18.18
C GLY A 140 -19.43 6.47 18.40
N GLU A 141 -18.73 6.38 19.53
CA GLU A 141 -17.57 7.24 19.89
C GLU A 141 -16.25 6.79 19.22
N MET A 142 -16.25 5.62 18.57
CA MET A 142 -15.07 5.09 17.89
C MET A 142 -15.15 5.30 16.38
N TRP A 143 -14.00 5.61 15.77
CA TRP A 143 -13.82 5.65 14.33
C TRP A 143 -13.13 4.38 13.86
N ASN A 144 -13.77 3.67 12.93
CA ASN A 144 -13.12 2.60 12.19
C ASN A 144 -12.53 3.20 10.91
N VAL A 145 -11.21 3.38 10.88
CA VAL A 145 -10.50 3.92 9.72
C VAL A 145 -9.84 2.78 8.98
N THR A 146 -10.24 2.55 7.73
CA THR A 146 -9.65 1.55 6.85
C THR A 146 -8.70 2.22 5.88
N VAL A 147 -7.43 1.85 5.95
CA VAL A 147 -6.39 2.31 5.02
C VAL A 147 -6.04 1.14 4.10
N GLY A 148 -6.18 1.36 2.80
CA GLY A 148 -6.00 0.33 1.78
C GLY A 148 -5.16 0.81 0.62
N ALA A 149 -4.40 -0.11 0.05
CA ALA A 149 -3.67 0.05 -1.20
C ALA A 149 -4.27 -0.89 -2.26
N GLY A 150 -4.52 -0.38 -3.46
CA GLY A 150 -5.06 -1.18 -4.56
C GLY A 150 -4.65 -0.64 -5.93
N GLU A 151 -4.99 -1.38 -6.98
CA GLU A 151 -4.85 -0.93 -8.36
C GLU A 151 -6.09 -0.14 -8.80
N VAL A 152 -5.89 0.93 -9.57
CA VAL A 152 -6.97 1.85 -10.00
C VAL A 152 -7.92 1.19 -11.01
N ASN A 153 -7.46 0.22 -11.79
CA ASN A 153 -8.18 -0.32 -12.96
C ASN A 153 -8.95 -1.62 -12.73
N VAL A 154 -9.20 -2.04 -11.49
CA VAL A 154 -10.11 -3.18 -11.26
C VAL A 154 -11.55 -2.68 -11.38
N SER A 155 -12.10 -2.79 -12.59
CA SER A 155 -13.53 -2.68 -12.85
C SER A 155 -14.29 -3.48 -11.78
N GLN A 156 -15.01 -2.75 -10.93
CA GLN A 156 -15.82 -3.28 -9.83
C GLN A 156 -16.66 -4.46 -10.33
N THR A 157 -16.32 -5.66 -9.89
CA THR A 157 -17.23 -6.79 -9.93
C THR A 157 -17.25 -7.41 -8.53
N ALA A 158 -18.30 -7.10 -7.78
CA ALA A 158 -18.78 -7.80 -6.59
C ALA A 158 -17.76 -8.13 -5.46
N ALA A 159 -17.87 -7.40 -4.34
CA ALA A 159 -17.57 -7.90 -2.98
C ALA A 159 -16.24 -8.66 -2.80
N GLY A 160 -15.15 -8.09 -3.32
CA GLY A 160 -13.82 -8.63 -3.19
C GLY A 160 -12.79 -7.72 -3.86
N GLN A 161 -12.60 -6.51 -3.32
CA GLN A 161 -11.42 -5.71 -3.63
C GLN A 161 -10.19 -6.59 -3.37
N SER A 162 -9.43 -6.94 -4.42
CA SER A 162 -8.07 -7.45 -4.21
C SER A 162 -7.19 -6.25 -3.83
N SER A 163 -7.37 -5.76 -2.61
CA SER A 163 -6.42 -4.82 -2.04
C SER A 163 -5.06 -5.51 -1.99
N ILE A 164 -4.03 -4.82 -2.49
CA ILE A 164 -2.64 -5.30 -2.39
C ILE A 164 -2.29 -5.42 -0.91
N TYR A 165 -2.74 -4.44 -0.12
CA TYR A 165 -2.59 -4.42 1.32
C TYR A 165 -3.72 -3.59 1.93
N GLN A 166 -4.18 -3.97 3.11
CA GLN A 166 -5.17 -3.22 3.86
C GLN A 166 -4.93 -3.38 5.36
N LEU A 167 -5.15 -2.31 6.09
CA LEU A 167 -5.20 -2.31 7.54
C LEU A 167 -6.40 -1.50 8.02
N THR A 168 -6.91 -1.86 9.20
CA THR A 168 -8.02 -1.13 9.84
C THR A 168 -7.58 -0.69 11.23
N LEU A 169 -7.78 0.59 11.52
CA LEU A 169 -7.54 1.23 12.80
C LEU A 169 -8.88 1.45 13.50
N ARG A 170 -8.89 1.29 14.82
CA ARG A 170 -9.97 1.78 15.67
C ARG A 170 -9.39 2.93 16.48
N LEU A 171 -9.88 4.13 16.21
CA LEU A 171 -9.43 5.36 16.85
C LEU A 171 -10.54 5.81 17.79
N TYR A 172 -10.19 6.05 19.05
CA TYR A 172 -11.11 6.71 19.98
C TYR A 172 -11.01 8.22 19.73
N ARG A 173 -12.12 8.94 19.89
CA ARG A 173 -12.05 10.39 20.04
C ARG A 173 -12.82 10.76 21.30
N PRO A 174 -12.19 11.36 22.31
CA PRO A 174 -12.93 11.96 23.40
C PRO A 174 -13.72 13.14 22.81
N GLU A 175 -15.03 12.95 22.69
CA GLU A 175 -15.95 14.06 22.57
C GLU A 175 -15.74 14.93 23.81
N ALA A 176 -15.60 16.25 23.62
CA ALA A 176 -15.40 17.18 24.72
C ALA A 176 -16.45 16.89 25.81
N GLU A 177 -16.00 16.45 26.99
CA GLU A 177 -16.88 16.29 28.15
C GLU A 177 -17.49 17.65 28.47
N GLY A 178 -18.68 17.86 27.91
CA GLY A 178 -19.42 19.10 27.97
C GLY A 178 -20.90 18.78 27.98
N GLY A 179 -21.38 18.14 29.05
CA GLY A 179 -22.79 18.20 29.42
C GLY A 179 -23.41 16.94 30.01
N VAL A 180 -23.29 16.78 31.32
CA VAL A 180 -24.46 16.62 32.20
C VAL A 180 -24.08 17.07 33.61
N SER A 181 -24.46 18.31 33.94
CA SER A 181 -24.81 18.69 35.30
C SER A 181 -26.33 18.73 35.43
#